data_AF-A3EXV8-F1
#
_entry.id   AF-A3EXV8-F1
#
_cell.length_a   1.000
_cell.length_b   1.000
_cell.length_c   1.000
_cell.angle_alpha   90.00
_cell.angle_beta   90.00
_cell.angle_gamma   90.00
#
_symmetry.space_group_name_H-M   'P 1'
#
loop_
_entity.id
_entity.type
_entity.pdbx_description
1 polymer ?
#
loop_
_entity_poly.entity_id
_entity_poly.type
_entity_poly.pdbx_seq_one_letter_code
_entity_poly.pdbx_strand_id
1 'polypeptide(L)'
;MINNFANFNVIKFSSPLYLPELISMAIDEMEGNDEEKAQIAKTAADVVDSKKAMLNDYFSTEIDDNENLLSIPLLLDNYVPDVAGLPSYALSLATEVNWDEETPCFRNFCTQTASFYTYEWKKENVVEEDDDSDDKPSKWAWTLEHVLYPAIKKNLLPSKKLFNDRAVLQIASLPQLYKVFERC
;
A
#
# COMPACT_ATOMS: atom_id res chain seq x y z
N MET A 1 2.75 -3.34 10.45
CA MET A 1 4.10 -3.86 10.12
C MET A 1 4.95 -4.01 11.38
N ILE A 2 5.64 -2.96 11.85
CA ILE A 2 6.65 -3.06 12.94
C ILE A 2 6.13 -3.78 14.21
N ASN A 3 4.92 -3.47 14.67
CA ASN A 3 4.38 -4.06 15.91
C ASN A 3 3.95 -5.54 15.79
N ASN A 4 3.74 -6.05 14.58
CA ASN A 4 3.23 -7.41 14.32
C ASN A 4 4.22 -8.22 13.47
N PHE A 5 5.51 -7.87 13.52
CA PHE A 5 6.56 -8.55 12.75
C PHE A 5 6.49 -10.08 12.95
N ALA A 6 6.62 -10.83 11.84
CA ALA A 6 6.51 -12.29 11.78
C ALA A 6 5.17 -12.88 12.30
N ASN A 7 4.13 -12.06 12.44
CA ASN A 7 2.82 -12.46 12.98
C ASN A 7 1.66 -11.81 12.21
N PHE A 8 1.74 -11.83 10.87
CA PHE A 8 0.67 -11.32 10.01
C PHE A 8 -0.25 -12.45 9.56
N ASN A 9 -1.52 -12.10 9.35
CA ASN A 9 -2.41 -12.91 8.53
C ASN A 9 -2.09 -12.67 7.05
N VAL A 10 -2.69 -13.44 6.15
CA VAL A 10 -2.46 -13.36 4.70
C VAL A 10 -3.69 -12.86 3.95
N ILE A 11 -3.47 -12.02 2.94
CA ILE A 11 -4.41 -11.83 1.83
C ILE A 11 -3.93 -12.75 0.72
N LYS A 12 -4.72 -13.76 0.36
CA LYS A 12 -4.42 -14.69 -0.72
C LYS A 12 -5.03 -14.23 -2.04
N PHE A 13 -4.25 -14.29 -3.12
CA PHE A 13 -4.77 -14.06 -4.45
C PHE A 13 -5.60 -15.25 -4.93
N SER A 14 -6.66 -14.98 -5.71
CA SER A 14 -7.50 -16.02 -6.30
C SER A 14 -6.77 -16.85 -7.36
N SER A 15 -5.79 -16.23 -8.01
CA SER A 15 -4.91 -16.85 -9.01
C SER A 15 -3.46 -16.48 -8.70
N PRO A 16 -2.51 -17.42 -8.89
CA PRO A 16 -1.08 -17.10 -8.81
C PRO A 16 -0.70 -15.97 -9.78
N LEU A 17 0.16 -15.05 -9.35
CA LEU A 17 0.62 -13.91 -10.16
C LEU A 17 2.09 -14.09 -10.50
N TYR A 18 2.40 -14.36 -11.78
CA TYR A 18 3.78 -14.58 -12.22
C TYR A 18 4.61 -13.30 -12.12
N LEU A 19 5.67 -13.30 -11.30
CA LEU A 19 6.43 -12.09 -10.93
C LEU A 19 7.01 -11.33 -12.14
N PRO A 20 7.64 -11.98 -13.14
CA PRO A 20 8.16 -11.26 -14.31
C PRO A 20 7.08 -10.50 -15.08
N GLU A 21 5.90 -11.12 -15.30
CA GLU A 21 4.77 -10.45 -15.96
C GLU A 21 4.18 -9.34 -15.09
N LEU A 22 4.11 -9.56 -13.77
CA LEU A 22 3.66 -8.56 -12.83
C LEU A 22 4.55 -7.32 -12.88
N ILE A 23 5.86 -7.50 -12.87
CA ILE A 23 6.85 -6.42 -12.89
C ILE A 23 6.91 -5.76 -14.28
N SER A 24 6.76 -6.52 -15.37
CA SER A 24 6.78 -5.93 -16.72
C SER A 24 5.68 -4.88 -16.91
N MET A 25 4.51 -5.07 -16.29
CA MET A 25 3.44 -4.05 -16.29
C MET A 25 3.86 -2.72 -15.65
N ALA A 26 4.80 -2.73 -14.69
CA ALA A 26 5.25 -1.51 -14.01
C ALA A 26 6.24 -0.68 -14.86
N ILE A 27 6.92 -1.32 -15.81
CA ILE A 27 7.95 -0.71 -16.65
C ILE A 27 7.49 -0.55 -18.11
N ASP A 28 6.22 -0.81 -18.39
CA ASP A 28 5.68 -0.80 -19.75
C ASP A 28 5.82 0.59 -20.41
N GLU A 29 5.67 1.66 -19.63
CA GLU A 29 5.84 3.04 -20.08
C GLU A 29 7.31 3.49 -20.21
N MET A 30 8.28 2.68 -19.75
CA MET A 30 9.70 3.03 -19.86
C MET A 30 10.18 3.00 -21.32
N GLU A 31 11.16 3.84 -21.66
CA GLU A 31 11.85 3.76 -22.95
C GLU A 31 12.74 2.50 -23.00
N GLY A 32 12.67 1.75 -24.09
CA GLY A 32 13.41 0.50 -24.29
C GLY A 32 12.64 -0.46 -25.21
N ASN A 33 13.33 -1.44 -25.78
CA ASN A 33 12.66 -2.49 -26.54
C ASN A 33 12.06 -3.58 -25.61
N ASP A 34 11.13 -4.37 -26.13
CA ASP A 34 10.41 -5.38 -25.34
C ASP A 34 11.36 -6.43 -24.72
N GLU A 35 12.46 -6.76 -25.40
CA GLU A 35 13.45 -7.72 -24.92
C GLU A 35 14.24 -7.17 -23.72
N GLU A 36 14.65 -5.91 -23.77
CA GLU A 36 15.29 -5.20 -22.66
C GLU A 36 14.36 -5.11 -21.44
N LYS A 37 13.09 -4.74 -21.65
CA LYS A 37 12.09 -4.68 -20.58
C LYS A 37 11.87 -6.05 -19.95
N ALA A 38 11.71 -7.10 -20.76
CA ALA A 38 11.55 -8.45 -20.27
C ALA A 38 12.76 -8.90 -19.43
N GLN A 39 13.97 -8.56 -19.86
CA GLN A 39 15.20 -8.88 -19.12
C GLN A 39 15.27 -8.12 -17.78
N ILE A 40 14.89 -6.85 -17.74
CA ILE A 40 14.81 -6.07 -16.49
C ILE A 40 13.78 -6.68 -15.54
N ALA A 41 12.57 -6.96 -16.03
CA ALA A 41 11.51 -7.55 -15.23
C ALA A 41 11.90 -8.92 -14.68
N LYS A 42 12.54 -9.76 -15.49
CA LYS A 42 13.05 -11.07 -15.05
C LYS A 42 14.13 -10.92 -13.98
N THR A 43 15.10 -10.03 -14.19
CA THR A 43 16.18 -9.78 -13.20
C THR A 43 15.60 -9.27 -11.87
N ALA A 44 14.60 -8.39 -11.91
CA ALA A 44 13.92 -7.90 -10.72
C ALA A 44 13.11 -9.02 -10.02
N ALA A 45 12.40 -9.86 -10.78
CA ALA A 45 11.69 -11.01 -10.24
C ALA A 45 12.63 -11.99 -9.54
N ASP A 46 13.78 -12.31 -10.14
CA ASP A 46 14.79 -13.20 -9.57
C ASP A 46 15.33 -12.66 -8.22
N VAL A 47 15.48 -11.34 -8.09
CA VAL A 47 15.86 -10.71 -6.81
C VAL A 47 14.82 -10.99 -5.74
N VAL A 48 13.54 -10.77 -6.05
CA VAL A 48 12.43 -10.97 -5.08
C VAL A 48 12.26 -12.45 -4.73
N ASP A 49 12.27 -13.34 -5.74
CA ASP A 49 12.16 -14.79 -5.56
C ASP A 49 13.29 -15.35 -4.68
N SER A 50 14.53 -14.85 -4.86
CA SER A 50 15.66 -15.26 -4.03
C SER A 50 15.47 -15.01 -2.52
N LYS A 51 14.50 -14.17 -2.15
CA LYS A 51 14.16 -13.83 -0.76
C LYS A 51 12.87 -14.49 -0.26
N LYS A 52 12.22 -15.36 -1.07
CA LYS A 52 10.90 -15.91 -0.80
C LYS A 52 10.73 -16.58 0.57
N ALA A 53 11.74 -17.31 1.05
CA ALA A 53 11.68 -17.95 2.37
C ALA A 53 11.53 -16.90 3.49
N MET A 54 12.35 -15.85 3.45
CA MET A 54 12.32 -14.77 4.43
C MET A 54 11.05 -13.93 4.33
N LEU A 55 10.60 -13.66 3.10
CA LEU A 55 9.35 -12.93 2.83
C LEU A 55 8.13 -13.66 3.41
N ASN A 56 8.07 -14.98 3.29
CA ASN A 56 7.00 -15.78 3.85
C ASN A 56 7.05 -15.78 5.39
N ASP A 57 8.21 -16.10 5.96
CA ASP A 57 8.39 -16.25 7.41
C ASP A 57 8.11 -14.94 8.19
N TYR A 58 8.57 -13.80 7.67
CA TYR A 58 8.51 -12.54 8.40
C TYR A 58 7.35 -11.63 8.00
N PHE A 59 6.88 -11.74 6.77
CA PHE A 59 5.93 -10.79 6.20
C PHE A 59 4.72 -11.44 5.54
N SER A 60 4.56 -12.76 5.62
CA SER A 60 3.38 -13.44 5.07
C SER A 60 3.16 -13.15 3.57
N THR A 61 4.27 -12.93 2.86
CA THR A 61 4.32 -12.77 1.41
C THR A 61 4.83 -14.08 0.81
N GLU A 62 3.91 -14.89 0.30
CA GLU A 62 4.20 -16.23 -0.22
C GLU A 62 4.51 -16.17 -1.72
N ILE A 63 5.62 -16.78 -2.13
CA ILE A 63 6.02 -16.98 -3.54
C ILE A 63 6.31 -18.47 -3.73
N ASP A 64 5.75 -19.07 -4.78
CA ASP A 64 5.92 -20.50 -5.05
C ASP A 64 7.24 -20.84 -5.78
N ASP A 65 7.43 -22.10 -6.19
CA ASP A 65 8.63 -22.54 -6.93
C ASP A 65 8.61 -22.17 -8.42
N ASN A 66 7.50 -21.63 -8.92
CA ASN A 66 7.34 -21.16 -10.29
C ASN A 66 7.38 -19.62 -10.34
N GLU A 67 7.90 -18.96 -9.31
CA GLU A 67 7.99 -17.50 -9.19
C GLU A 67 6.62 -16.79 -9.23
N ASN A 68 5.57 -17.45 -8.75
CA ASN A 68 4.26 -16.82 -8.62
C ASN A 68 4.08 -16.25 -7.21
N LEU A 69 3.69 -14.98 -7.14
CA LEU A 69 3.22 -14.35 -5.93
C LEU A 69 1.82 -14.88 -5.59
N LEU A 70 1.68 -15.46 -4.40
CA LEU A 70 0.45 -16.10 -3.91
C LEU A 70 -0.26 -15.28 -2.83
N SER A 71 0.48 -14.50 -2.04
CA SER A 71 -0.10 -13.69 -0.96
C SER A 71 0.66 -12.41 -0.66
N ILE A 72 -0.01 -11.51 0.07
CA ILE A 72 0.55 -10.30 0.70
C ILE A 72 0.08 -10.21 2.16
N PRO A 73 0.78 -9.48 3.05
CA PRO A 73 0.43 -9.39 4.47
C PRO A 73 -0.89 -8.66 4.74
N LEU A 74 -1.83 -9.26 5.45
CA LEU A 74 -3.00 -8.56 5.97
C LEU A 74 -2.57 -7.61 7.12
N LEU A 75 -2.45 -6.32 6.82
CA LEU A 75 -2.00 -5.31 7.80
C LEU A 75 -3.11 -4.78 8.71
N LEU A 76 -4.35 -4.79 8.23
CA LEU A 76 -5.51 -4.29 8.95
C LEU A 76 -6.75 -5.06 8.51
N ASP A 77 -7.55 -5.51 9.49
CA ASP A 77 -8.79 -6.22 9.22
C ASP A 77 -9.75 -5.36 8.39
N ASN A 78 -10.39 -5.99 7.41
CA ASN A 78 -11.32 -5.35 6.47
C ASN A 78 -10.68 -4.26 5.59
N TYR A 79 -9.35 -4.24 5.46
CA TYR A 79 -8.64 -3.37 4.52
C TYR A 79 -7.87 -4.21 3.50
N VAL A 80 -8.17 -3.96 2.22
CA VAL A 80 -7.44 -4.53 1.09
C VAL A 80 -6.87 -3.35 0.30
N PRO A 81 -5.55 -3.33 0.03
CA PRO A 81 -4.93 -2.26 -0.76
C PRO A 81 -5.42 -2.29 -2.21
N ASP A 82 -5.20 -1.20 -2.94
CA ASP A 82 -5.51 -1.17 -4.37
C ASP A 82 -4.52 -2.08 -5.13
N VAL A 83 -5.04 -3.20 -5.64
CA VAL A 83 -4.27 -4.20 -6.35
C VAL A 83 -3.70 -3.69 -7.68
N ALA A 84 -4.22 -2.58 -8.23
CA ALA A 84 -3.64 -1.93 -9.39
C ALA A 84 -2.20 -1.45 -9.15
N GLY A 85 -1.81 -1.22 -7.88
CA GLY A 85 -0.45 -0.86 -7.49
C GLY A 85 0.51 -2.05 -7.34
N LEU A 86 0.04 -3.29 -7.50
CA LEU A 86 0.89 -4.49 -7.33
C LEU A 86 2.10 -4.54 -8.26
N PRO A 87 2.00 -4.19 -9.57
CA PRO A 87 3.16 -4.11 -10.45
C PRO A 87 4.28 -3.25 -9.88
N SER A 88 3.97 -2.00 -9.54
CA SER A 88 4.93 -1.04 -9.02
C SER A 88 5.48 -1.45 -7.65
N TYR A 89 4.65 -2.08 -6.82
CA TYR A 89 5.09 -2.65 -5.55
C TYR A 89 6.10 -3.79 -5.74
N ALA A 90 5.82 -4.74 -6.65
CA ALA A 90 6.75 -5.85 -6.92
C ALA A 90 8.10 -5.33 -7.46
N LEU A 91 8.06 -4.34 -8.36
CA LEU A 91 9.28 -3.67 -8.85
C LEU A 91 10.04 -2.98 -7.71
N SER A 92 9.35 -2.25 -6.85
CA SER A 92 10.01 -1.50 -5.76
C SER A 92 10.63 -2.41 -4.69
N LEU A 93 10.10 -3.62 -4.49
CA LEU A 93 10.76 -4.63 -3.67
C LEU A 93 12.13 -5.03 -4.24
N ALA A 94 12.25 -5.12 -5.56
CA ALA A 94 13.53 -5.46 -6.20
C ALA A 94 14.52 -4.29 -6.18
N THR A 95 14.05 -3.04 -6.36
CA THR A 95 14.94 -1.89 -6.59
C THR A 95 15.20 -1.02 -5.36
N GLU A 96 14.24 -0.90 -4.45
CA GLU A 96 14.29 0.06 -3.32
C GLU A 96 14.64 -0.60 -1.98
N VAL A 97 14.69 -1.94 -1.93
CA VAL A 97 15.04 -2.68 -0.72
C VAL A 97 16.51 -3.05 -0.75
N ASN A 98 17.28 -2.54 0.22
CA ASN A 98 18.64 -3.01 0.44
C ASN A 98 18.58 -4.41 1.08
N TRP A 99 18.87 -5.45 0.29
CA TRP A 99 18.83 -6.85 0.72
C TRP A 99 20.13 -7.34 1.38
N ASP A 100 21.15 -6.50 1.45
CA ASP A 100 22.49 -6.85 1.94
C ASP A 100 22.64 -6.52 3.44
N GLU A 101 21.97 -5.47 3.90
CA GLU A 101 22.03 -5.03 5.31
C GLU A 101 20.69 -5.24 6.02
N GLU A 102 20.73 -5.92 7.17
CA GLU A 102 19.55 -6.33 7.92
C GLU A 102 18.60 -5.15 8.23
N THR A 103 19.09 -4.11 8.91
CA THR A 103 18.25 -3.00 9.36
C THR A 103 17.64 -2.19 8.19
N PRO A 104 18.43 -1.78 7.16
CA PRO A 104 17.89 -1.22 5.94
C PRO A 104 16.87 -2.13 5.25
N CYS A 105 17.14 -3.44 5.13
CA CYS A 105 16.24 -4.41 4.51
C CYS A 105 14.84 -4.36 5.13
N PHE A 106 14.74 -4.57 6.45
CA PHE A 106 13.46 -4.55 7.17
C PHE A 106 12.76 -3.19 7.04
N ARG A 107 13.52 -2.10 7.16
CA ARG A 107 12.98 -0.74 7.06
C ARG A 107 12.45 -0.43 5.67
N ASN A 108 13.22 -0.73 4.63
CA ASN A 108 12.85 -0.45 3.25
C ASN A 108 11.66 -1.31 2.85
N PHE A 109 11.67 -2.60 3.16
CA PHE A 109 10.54 -3.48 2.91
C PHE A 109 9.27 -2.93 3.56
N CYS A 110 9.31 -2.63 4.87
CA CYS A 110 8.16 -2.05 5.57
C CYS A 110 7.67 -0.75 4.96
N THR A 111 8.58 0.07 4.43
CA THR A 111 8.26 1.35 3.81
C THR A 111 7.59 1.13 2.45
N GLN A 112 8.12 0.25 1.61
CA GLN A 112 7.51 -0.08 0.31
C GLN A 112 6.13 -0.72 0.46
N THR A 113 5.97 -1.64 1.43
CA THR A 113 4.66 -2.19 1.75
C THR A 113 3.70 -1.11 2.26
N ALA A 114 4.15 -0.20 3.14
CA ALA A 114 3.30 0.89 3.61
C ALA A 114 2.85 1.83 2.48
N SER A 115 3.75 2.14 1.54
CA SER A 115 3.42 2.91 0.34
C SER A 115 2.38 2.19 -0.51
N PHE A 116 2.55 0.90 -0.78
CA PHE A 116 1.56 0.10 -1.52
C PHE A 116 0.20 0.03 -0.81
N TYR A 117 0.19 -0.02 0.52
CA TYR A 117 -1.05 -0.02 1.30
C TYR A 117 -1.69 1.36 1.46
N THR A 118 -1.05 2.43 1.01
CA THR A 118 -1.63 3.78 1.06
C THR A 118 -2.69 3.91 -0.03
N TYR A 119 -3.85 4.45 0.32
CA TYR A 119 -4.87 4.78 -0.67
C TYR A 119 -4.43 6.00 -1.48
N GLU A 120 -4.25 5.83 -2.78
CA GLU A 120 -4.09 6.95 -3.70
C GLU A 120 -5.45 7.59 -3.96
N TRP A 121 -5.67 8.76 -3.36
CA TRP A 121 -6.81 9.59 -3.71
C TRP A 121 -6.61 10.13 -5.14
N LYS A 122 -7.39 9.61 -6.09
CA LYS A 122 -7.49 10.13 -7.46
C LYS A 122 -8.78 10.92 -7.60
N LYS A 123 -8.68 12.11 -8.20
CA LYS A 123 -9.83 13.02 -8.42
C LYS A 123 -10.96 12.38 -9.24
N GLU A 124 -10.60 11.40 -10.07
CA GLU A 124 -11.51 10.59 -10.91
C GLU A 124 -12.40 9.65 -10.07
N ASN A 125 -11.94 9.20 -8.90
CA ASN A 125 -12.71 8.32 -7.99
C ASN A 125 -13.89 9.02 -7.31
N VAL A 126 -14.07 10.33 -7.54
CA VAL A 126 -15.17 11.15 -7.01
C VAL A 126 -16.26 11.37 -8.07
N VAL A 127 -16.00 11.02 -9.34
CA VAL A 127 -16.91 11.31 -10.47
C VAL A 127 -17.86 10.14 -10.75
N GLU A 128 -17.66 8.98 -10.13
CA GLU A 128 -18.65 7.91 -10.16
C GLU A 128 -19.67 8.11 -9.04
N GLU A 129 -20.67 8.96 -9.29
CA GLU A 129 -22.03 8.85 -8.73
C GLU A 129 -22.97 9.77 -9.53
N ASP A 130 -23.13 9.45 -10.82
CA ASP A 130 -24.43 9.53 -11.54
C ASP A 130 -25.17 8.18 -11.31
N ASP A 131 -25.34 7.77 -10.05
CA ASP A 131 -26.24 6.67 -9.67
C ASP A 131 -27.28 7.26 -8.71
N ASP A 132 -28.53 7.35 -9.17
CA ASP A 132 -29.71 8.00 -8.56
C ASP A 132 -30.16 7.37 -7.21
N SER A 133 -29.25 7.18 -6.25
CA SER A 133 -29.59 6.81 -4.87
C SER A 133 -28.82 7.67 -3.85
N ASP A 134 -29.44 8.80 -3.49
CA ASP A 134 -28.98 9.92 -2.67
C ASP A 134 -28.43 9.61 -1.24
N ASP A 135 -28.24 8.35 -0.84
CA ASP A 135 -28.09 7.98 0.58
C ASP A 135 -26.93 7.02 0.94
N LYS A 136 -26.06 6.60 0.01
CA LYS A 136 -24.93 5.70 0.35
C LYS A 136 -23.57 6.38 0.21
N PRO A 137 -22.73 6.39 1.27
CA PRO A 137 -21.36 6.87 1.14
C PRO A 137 -20.58 5.95 0.20
N SER A 138 -19.72 6.55 -0.63
CA SER A 138 -18.81 5.78 -1.49
C SER A 138 -18.03 4.74 -0.68
N LYS A 139 -17.67 3.62 -1.33
CA LYS A 139 -16.93 2.52 -0.69
C LYS A 139 -15.68 3.01 0.06
N TRP A 140 -15.00 4.02 -0.50
CA TRP A 140 -13.84 4.65 0.13
C TRP A 140 -14.21 5.46 1.38
N ALA A 141 -15.24 6.31 1.30
CA ALA A 141 -15.70 7.09 2.45
C ALA A 141 -16.06 6.17 3.63
N TRP A 142 -16.76 5.06 3.35
CA TRP A 142 -17.05 4.06 4.36
C TRP A 142 -15.77 3.43 4.95
N THR A 143 -14.82 3.03 4.11
CA THR A 143 -13.54 2.43 4.53
C THR A 143 -12.74 3.41 5.41
N LEU A 144 -12.72 4.68 5.03
CA LEU A 144 -12.03 5.73 5.78
C LEU A 144 -12.63 5.88 7.18
N GLU A 145 -13.96 6.03 7.26
CA GLU A 145 -14.69 6.24 8.52
C GLU A 145 -14.68 5.01 9.44
N HIS A 146 -14.87 3.81 8.90
CA HIS A 146 -15.14 2.61 9.69
C HIS A 146 -13.94 1.68 9.84
N VAL A 147 -12.90 1.82 9.03
CA VAL A 147 -11.71 0.96 9.06
C VAL A 147 -10.46 1.78 9.43
N LEU A 148 -10.15 2.81 8.64
CA LEU A 148 -8.89 3.56 8.80
C LEU A 148 -8.89 4.49 10.02
N TYR A 149 -9.90 5.34 10.20
CA TYR A 149 -9.95 6.25 11.35
C TYR A 149 -9.94 5.52 12.71
N PRO A 150 -10.71 4.44 12.91
CA PRO A 150 -10.62 3.64 14.13
C PRO A 150 -9.23 3.05 14.36
N ALA A 151 -8.59 2.54 13.29
CA ALA A 151 -7.23 2.01 13.36
C ALA A 151 -6.20 3.09 13.69
N ILE A 152 -6.30 4.26 13.06
CA ILE A 152 -5.46 5.44 13.33
C ILE A 152 -5.60 5.86 14.79
N LYS A 153 -6.84 5.99 15.28
CA LYS A 153 -7.13 6.39 16.66
C LYS A 153 -6.52 5.41 17.69
N LYS A 154 -6.48 4.12 17.37
CA LYS A 154 -5.97 3.08 18.26
C LYS A 154 -4.45 2.90 18.19
N ASN A 155 -3.88 2.98 16.99
CA ASN A 155 -2.53 2.46 16.72
C ASN A 155 -1.51 3.53 16.29
N LEU A 156 -1.94 4.73 15.86
CA LEU A 156 -1.02 5.75 15.37
C LEU A 156 -0.24 6.37 16.53
N LEU A 157 1.09 6.32 16.45
CA LEU A 157 2.00 7.09 17.30
C LEU A 157 2.52 8.30 16.49
N PRO A 158 1.93 9.49 16.68
CA PRO A 158 2.23 10.63 15.82
C PRO A 158 3.67 11.11 16.01
N SER A 159 4.41 11.22 14.91
CA SER A 159 5.75 11.80 14.91
C SER A 159 5.71 13.32 14.75
N LYS A 160 6.77 14.02 15.18
CA LYS A 160 6.91 15.48 14.96
C LYS A 160 6.89 15.87 13.48
N LYS A 161 7.28 14.94 12.59
CA LYS A 161 7.25 15.18 11.13
C LYS A 161 5.83 15.43 10.63
N LEU A 162 4.81 14.72 11.13
CA LEU A 162 3.42 14.94 10.73
C LEU A 162 2.95 16.39 10.94
N PHE A 163 3.42 17.03 12.01
CA PHE A 163 3.12 18.43 12.28
C PHE A 163 3.90 19.37 11.36
N ASN A 164 5.21 19.15 11.22
CA ASN A 164 6.09 20.01 10.43
C ASN A 164 5.79 19.95 8.93
N ASP A 165 5.41 18.77 8.43
CA ASP A 165 5.15 18.51 7.02
C ASP A 165 3.71 18.89 6.62
N ARG A 166 2.96 19.53 7.54
CA ARG A 166 1.57 19.97 7.32
C ARG A 166 0.60 18.83 6.99
N ALA A 167 0.88 17.61 7.46
CA ALA A 167 -0.04 16.48 7.33
C ALA A 167 -1.31 16.66 8.19
N VAL A 168 -1.23 17.43 9.28
CA VAL A 168 -2.37 17.83 10.11
C VAL A 168 -2.40 19.34 10.22
N LEU A 169 -3.48 19.96 9.74
CA LEU A 169 -3.67 21.41 9.74
C LEU A 169 -4.96 21.78 10.46
N GLN A 170 -4.87 22.75 11.36
CA GLN A 170 -6.05 23.36 11.95
C GLN A 170 -6.66 24.35 10.95
N ILE A 171 -7.81 23.98 10.38
CA ILE A 171 -8.54 24.83 9.42
C ILE A 171 -9.58 25.73 10.10
N ALA A 172 -10.04 25.36 11.29
CA ALA A 172 -11.07 26.08 12.03
C ALA A 172 -10.93 25.88 13.54
N SER A 173 -11.64 26.71 14.32
CA SER A 173 -11.70 26.63 15.78
C SER A 173 -13.11 26.98 16.23
N LEU A 174 -13.77 26.09 16.97
CA LEU A 174 -15.12 26.34 17.50
C LEU A 174 -15.22 27.65 18.31
N PRO A 175 -14.26 27.99 19.20
CA PRO A 175 -14.23 29.30 19.87
C PRO A 175 -14.23 30.52 18.94
N GLN A 176 -13.70 30.41 17.71
CA GLN A 176 -13.73 31.50 16.73
C GLN A 176 -15.06 31.50 15.98
N LEU A 177 -15.57 30.31 15.61
CA LEU A 177 -16.85 30.16 14.92
C LEU A 177 -18.02 30.67 15.77
N TYR A 178 -18.04 30.37 17.06
CA TYR A 178 -19.11 30.81 17.98
C TYR A 178 -19.16 32.34 18.20
N LYS A 179 -18.18 33.12 17.73
CA LYS A 179 -18.23 34.60 17.75
C LYS A 179 -19.01 35.20 16.58
N VAL A 180 -19.21 34.41 15.53
CA VAL A 180 -19.88 34.84 14.29
C VAL A 180 -21.22 34.12 14.15
N PHE A 181 -21.28 32.84 14.50
CA PHE A 181 -22.47 32.01 14.45
C PHE A 181 -23.11 31.93 15.84
N GLU A 182 -24.05 32.83 16.11
CA GLU A 182 -24.86 32.86 17.33
C GLU A 182 -26.27 32.28 17.08
N ARG A 183 -26.92 31.83 18.15
CA ARG A 183 -28.33 31.41 18.10
C ARG A 183 -29.22 32.62 17.77
N CYS A 184 -30.30 32.38 17.02
CA CYS A 184 -31.33 33.37 16.74
C CYS A 184 -32.01 33.89 18.01
#